data_AF-A0A7G7LCX3-F1
#
_entry.id   AF-A0A7G7LCX3-F1
#
_cell.length_a   1.000
_cell.length_b   1.000
_cell.length_c   1.000
_cell.angle_alpha   90.00
_cell.angle_beta   90.00
_cell.angle_gamma   90.00
#
_symmetry.space_group_name_H-M   'P 1'
#
loop_
_entity.id
_entity.type
_entity.pdbx_description
1 polymer ?
#
loop_
_entity_poly.entity_id
_entity_poly.type
_entity_poly.pdbx_seq_one_letter_code
_entity_poly.pdbx_strand_id
1 'polypeptide(L)'
;MRSRSFVVLALAAAVSLLAGCTGGDESTAAPAATTTAAAASTGAAAPVTSTSTAASAPVTSGTGCAPVGNGVPADAASAPTLDVDGDGRADTAWLEGNTSTAVVVVGVTTASGATFSADYSSASPVSRQMLIADVDGAGTIAAIVSDGRTASLFSVSVCAMVPALNVQGSQYTFDLTGTGGTGVGCSRVAGEPSTELVGLQLDQDADGQPVSITRTAVLLDGTTATNGASDTIDVAGDPTGPAVASATRISCGDLVSTVHASS
;
A
#
# COMPACT_ATOMS: atom_id res chain seq x y z
N MET A 1 -14.56 -5.19 51.95
CA MET A 1 -13.66 -6.11 52.69
C MET A 1 -12.81 -6.87 51.68
N ARG A 2 -11.47 -6.83 51.84
CA ARG A 2 -10.43 -7.70 51.24
C ARG A 2 -10.24 -7.61 49.71
N SER A 3 -9.04 -7.54 49.14
CA SER A 3 -7.68 -7.39 49.65
C SER A 3 -6.77 -6.92 48.50
N ARG A 4 -5.70 -6.20 48.86
CA ARG A 4 -4.65 -5.63 47.99
C ARG A 4 -3.72 -6.70 47.43
N SER A 5 -3.12 -6.44 46.26
CA SER A 5 -1.73 -6.83 45.97
C SER A 5 -1.10 -5.86 44.97
N PHE A 6 -0.14 -5.07 45.45
CA PHE A 6 0.81 -4.27 44.70
C PHE A 6 1.96 -5.18 44.25
N VAL A 7 2.44 -5.02 43.01
CA VAL A 7 3.80 -5.43 42.64
C VAL A 7 4.45 -4.24 41.94
N VAL A 8 5.34 -3.59 42.67
CA VAL A 8 6.33 -2.63 42.19
C VAL A 8 7.54 -3.46 41.80
N LEU A 9 8.02 -3.37 40.56
CA LEU A 9 9.33 -3.89 40.18
C LEU A 9 10.18 -2.75 39.61
N ALA A 10 11.18 -2.36 40.39
CA ALA A 10 12.25 -1.46 40.03
C ALA A 10 13.49 -2.29 39.60
N LEU A 11 14.14 -1.92 38.50
CA LEU A 11 15.49 -2.36 38.10
C LEU A 11 15.84 -1.58 36.82
N ALA A 12 17.05 -1.14 36.50
CA ALA A 12 18.23 -0.71 37.22
C ALA A 12 19.04 0.05 36.14
N ALA A 13 19.69 1.15 36.51
CA ALA A 13 20.55 1.92 35.63
C ALA A 13 21.84 1.16 35.30
N ALA A 14 22.29 1.25 34.04
CA ALA A 14 23.67 0.97 33.66
C ALA A 14 24.16 2.08 32.74
N VAL A 15 24.93 2.99 33.32
CA VAL A 15 25.78 3.97 32.64
C VAL A 15 27.06 3.25 32.20
N SER A 16 27.50 3.43 30.96
CA SER A 16 28.86 3.10 30.54
C SER A 16 29.34 4.13 29.52
N LEU A 17 30.29 4.95 29.99
CA LEU A 17 31.12 5.87 29.23
C LEU A 17 32.20 5.09 28.48
N LEU A 18 32.41 5.36 27.18
CA LEU A 18 33.71 5.21 26.55
C LEU A 18 34.04 6.42 25.67
N ALA A 19 35.27 6.88 25.86
CA ALA A 19 35.92 8.03 25.23
C ALA A 19 37.07 7.57 24.32
N GLY A 20 37.49 8.46 23.40
CA GLY A 20 38.75 8.38 22.63
C GLY A 20 38.58 7.70 21.25
N CYS A 21 39.24 8.08 20.16
CA CYS A 21 40.43 8.90 19.91
C CYS A 21 40.44 9.30 18.41
N THR A 22 40.63 10.59 18.08
CA THR A 22 41.80 11.19 17.39
C THR A 22 42.16 10.67 15.99
N GLY A 23 42.26 11.58 15.02
CA GLY A 23 42.99 11.38 13.77
C GLY A 23 42.68 12.47 12.76
N GLY A 24 43.43 13.58 12.81
CA GLY A 24 43.42 14.61 11.78
C GLY A 24 44.50 14.34 10.74
N ASP A 25 44.29 14.86 9.53
CA ASP A 25 45.36 15.29 8.62
C ASP A 25 44.82 16.40 7.69
N GLU A 26 45.41 17.58 7.83
CA GLU A 26 45.36 18.69 6.88
C GLU A 26 46.38 18.45 5.75
N SER A 27 45.99 18.63 4.50
CA SER A 27 46.78 19.18 3.37
C SER A 27 46.25 18.67 2.04
N THR A 28 46.28 19.36 0.91
CA THR A 28 46.68 20.72 0.52
C THR A 28 46.35 20.81 -0.98
N ALA A 29 45.94 22.00 -1.41
CA ALA A 29 46.02 22.57 -2.77
C ALA A 29 45.24 21.95 -3.95
N ALA A 30 44.40 22.82 -4.51
CA ALA A 30 44.00 22.87 -5.91
C ALA A 30 45.21 23.10 -6.85
N PRO A 31 45.01 22.81 -8.14
CA PRO A 31 45.45 23.74 -9.18
C PRO A 31 44.27 24.19 -10.05
N ALA A 32 44.39 25.44 -10.50
CA ALA A 32 43.49 26.06 -11.46
C ALA A 32 43.95 25.83 -12.91
N ALA A 33 42.96 25.84 -13.79
CA ALA A 33 42.95 26.27 -15.19
C ALA A 33 43.80 25.50 -16.22
N THR A 34 43.17 25.09 -17.33
CA THR A 34 43.23 25.85 -18.60
C THR A 34 42.12 25.38 -19.55
N THR A 35 41.55 26.36 -20.24
CA THR A 35 40.55 26.34 -21.30
C THR A 35 41.02 25.62 -22.58
N THR A 36 40.10 24.95 -23.26
CA THR A 36 40.15 24.82 -24.73
C THR A 36 38.73 24.88 -25.26
N ALA A 37 38.42 25.95 -25.98
CA ALA A 37 37.22 26.11 -26.77
C ALA A 37 37.49 25.59 -28.18
N ALA A 38 36.55 24.85 -28.77
CA ALA A 38 36.43 24.73 -30.22
C ALA A 38 34.99 24.35 -30.64
N ALA A 39 34.38 25.32 -31.30
CA ALA A 39 33.48 25.29 -32.46
C ALA A 39 32.27 24.34 -32.52
N ALA A 40 31.14 25.01 -32.74
CA ALA A 40 29.83 24.48 -33.09
C ALA A 40 29.79 23.71 -34.42
N SER A 41 28.94 22.68 -34.44
CA SER A 41 28.34 22.13 -35.66
C SER A 41 26.84 21.99 -35.43
N THR A 42 26.07 22.79 -36.15
CA THR A 42 24.61 22.77 -36.27
C THR A 42 24.15 21.46 -36.90
N GLY A 43 23.50 20.60 -36.12
CA GLY A 43 22.75 19.44 -36.59
C GLY A 43 21.42 19.39 -35.85
N ALA A 44 20.34 19.78 -36.54
CA ALA A 44 18.99 19.69 -36.03
C ALA A 44 18.63 18.21 -35.79
N ALA A 45 18.60 17.79 -34.53
CA ALA A 45 18.07 16.50 -34.11
C ALA A 45 16.61 16.69 -33.71
N ALA A 46 15.71 16.02 -34.44
CA ALA A 46 14.29 15.94 -34.16
C ALA A 46 14.02 15.38 -32.75
N PRO A 47 12.90 15.74 -32.10
CA PRO A 47 12.55 15.17 -30.81
C PRO A 47 12.23 13.68 -30.98
N VAL A 48 13.10 12.81 -30.47
CA VAL A 48 12.77 11.41 -30.27
C VAL A 48 11.88 11.32 -29.03
N THR A 49 10.59 11.11 -29.28
CA THR A 49 9.61 10.76 -28.26
C THR A 49 9.95 9.37 -27.74
N SER A 50 10.62 9.28 -26.60
CA SER A 50 10.86 8.01 -25.90
C SER A 50 9.57 7.56 -25.21
N THR A 51 8.61 7.06 -25.96
CA THR A 51 7.55 6.20 -25.42
C THR A 51 8.07 4.77 -25.37
N SER A 52 8.78 4.43 -24.30
CA SER A 52 8.92 3.02 -23.88
C SER A 52 7.62 2.61 -23.20
N THR A 53 6.60 2.33 -24.00
CA THR A 53 5.48 1.50 -23.55
C THR A 53 5.97 0.06 -23.63
N ALA A 54 6.40 -0.49 -22.49
CA ALA A 54 6.59 -1.92 -22.38
C ALA A 54 5.23 -2.57 -22.68
N ALA A 55 5.13 -3.20 -23.85
CA ALA A 55 3.95 -3.96 -24.23
C ALA A 55 3.87 -5.18 -23.29
N SER A 56 2.98 -5.12 -22.30
CA SER A 56 2.51 -6.32 -21.61
C SER A 56 1.98 -7.28 -22.67
N ALA A 57 2.42 -8.53 -22.61
CA ALA A 57 1.91 -9.58 -23.48
C ALA A 57 0.37 -9.63 -23.41
N PRO A 58 -0.33 -9.92 -24.52
CA PRO A 58 -1.79 -9.97 -24.51
C PRO A 58 -2.23 -11.10 -23.58
N VAL A 59 -2.79 -10.73 -22.43
CA VAL A 59 -3.63 -11.65 -21.67
C VAL A 59 -4.77 -12.05 -22.59
N THR A 60 -5.06 -13.35 -22.67
CA THR A 60 -6.19 -13.83 -23.46
C THR A 60 -7.44 -13.34 -22.73
N SER A 61 -8.11 -12.32 -23.27
CA SER A 61 -9.35 -11.80 -22.69
C SER A 61 -10.36 -12.93 -22.54
N GLY A 62 -10.77 -13.18 -21.31
CA GLY A 62 -11.88 -14.06 -20.98
C GLY A 62 -13.21 -13.44 -21.40
N THR A 63 -14.30 -14.17 -21.14
CA THR A 63 -15.67 -13.65 -21.35
C THR A 63 -16.09 -12.69 -20.23
N GLY A 64 -15.31 -12.59 -19.15
CA GLY A 64 -15.71 -11.88 -17.94
C GLY A 64 -16.77 -12.62 -17.14
N CYS A 65 -17.28 -11.95 -16.11
CA CYS A 65 -18.39 -12.40 -15.30
C CYS A 65 -19.71 -12.32 -16.07
N ALA A 66 -20.60 -13.29 -15.85
CA ALA A 66 -21.94 -13.22 -16.43
C ALA A 66 -22.71 -12.01 -15.86
N PRO A 67 -23.42 -11.21 -16.70
CA PRO A 67 -24.14 -10.04 -16.21
C PRO A 67 -25.18 -10.42 -15.16
N VAL A 68 -25.07 -9.83 -13.97
CA VAL A 68 -25.93 -10.05 -12.80
C VAL A 68 -25.93 -8.80 -11.91
N GLY A 69 -26.98 -8.62 -11.11
CA GLY A 69 -27.09 -7.49 -10.18
C GLY A 69 -27.67 -6.23 -10.83
N ASN A 70 -27.60 -5.11 -10.09
CA ASN A 70 -28.30 -3.87 -10.41
C ASN A 70 -27.38 -2.73 -10.89
N GLY A 71 -26.10 -3.02 -11.14
CA GLY A 71 -25.10 -1.99 -11.46
C GLY A 71 -24.63 -1.20 -10.23
N VAL A 72 -23.92 -0.10 -10.49
CA VAL A 72 -23.46 0.83 -9.45
C VAL A 72 -24.67 1.53 -8.82
N PRO A 73 -24.83 1.52 -7.47
CA PRO A 73 -25.91 2.24 -6.81
C PRO A 73 -25.86 3.75 -7.11
N ALA A 74 -27.02 4.39 -7.25
CA ALA A 74 -27.12 5.77 -7.74
C ALA A 74 -26.41 6.81 -6.84
N ASP A 75 -26.40 6.57 -5.53
CA ASP A 75 -25.79 7.48 -4.53
C ASP A 75 -24.42 6.98 -4.05
N ALA A 76 -23.86 5.94 -4.68
CA ALA A 76 -22.54 5.44 -4.33
C ALA A 76 -21.45 6.36 -4.88
N ALA A 77 -20.42 6.61 -4.07
CA ALA A 77 -19.16 7.10 -4.60
C ALA A 77 -18.57 6.01 -5.51
N SER A 78 -18.06 6.38 -6.67
CA SER A 78 -17.50 5.42 -7.63
C SER A 78 -16.32 5.97 -8.40
N ALA A 79 -15.46 5.06 -8.86
CA ALA A 79 -14.33 5.36 -9.72
C ALA A 79 -14.05 4.17 -10.67
N PRO A 80 -13.53 4.41 -11.89
CA PRO A 80 -13.03 3.33 -12.74
C PRO A 80 -11.99 2.51 -12.00
N THR A 81 -11.91 1.20 -12.24
CA THR A 81 -10.92 0.28 -11.67
C THR A 81 -10.34 -0.69 -12.68
N LEU A 82 -9.35 -1.47 -12.25
CA LEU A 82 -8.71 -2.47 -13.10
C LEU A 82 -9.72 -3.54 -13.52
N ASP A 83 -9.35 -4.34 -14.51
CA ASP A 83 -10.11 -5.50 -14.97
C ASP A 83 -10.07 -6.61 -13.90
N VAL A 84 -11.14 -6.76 -13.13
CA VAL A 84 -11.23 -7.73 -12.03
C VAL A 84 -11.82 -9.07 -12.47
N ASP A 85 -12.40 -9.16 -13.66
CA ASP A 85 -13.03 -10.38 -14.18
C ASP A 85 -12.34 -11.00 -15.40
N GLY A 86 -11.29 -10.35 -15.89
CA GLY A 86 -10.44 -10.81 -16.97
C GLY A 86 -11.04 -10.62 -18.36
N ASP A 87 -12.07 -9.77 -18.54
CA ASP A 87 -12.66 -9.48 -19.86
C ASP A 87 -11.81 -8.54 -20.73
N GLY A 88 -10.71 -8.02 -20.18
CA GLY A 88 -9.78 -7.09 -20.81
C GLY A 88 -10.19 -5.62 -20.72
N ARG A 89 -11.23 -5.28 -19.94
CA ARG A 89 -11.77 -3.91 -19.82
C ARG A 89 -11.77 -3.47 -18.36
N ALA A 90 -11.59 -2.16 -18.18
CA ALA A 90 -11.64 -1.56 -16.85
C ALA A 90 -13.06 -1.63 -16.27
N ASP A 91 -13.14 -1.98 -14.99
CA ASP A 91 -14.38 -2.09 -14.23
C ASP A 91 -14.70 -0.82 -13.45
N THR A 92 -15.70 -0.83 -12.57
CA THR A 92 -16.04 0.29 -11.69
C THR A 92 -16.12 -0.15 -10.25
N ALA A 93 -15.26 0.42 -9.40
CA ALA A 93 -15.31 0.26 -7.95
C ALA A 93 -16.26 1.29 -7.34
N TRP A 94 -16.98 0.92 -6.28
CA TRP A 94 -17.93 1.82 -5.62
C TRP A 94 -18.09 1.57 -4.13
N LEU A 95 -18.49 2.61 -3.40
CA LEU A 95 -18.77 2.60 -1.97
C LEU A 95 -20.12 3.31 -1.73
N GLU A 96 -21.07 2.55 -1.21
CA GLU A 96 -22.42 3.01 -0.87
C GLU A 96 -22.56 3.19 0.65
N GLY A 97 -23.05 4.36 1.06
CA GLY A 97 -23.20 4.76 2.45
C GLY A 97 -22.27 5.90 2.83
N ASN A 98 -22.47 6.46 4.02
CA ASN A 98 -21.74 7.63 4.51
C ASN A 98 -21.14 7.37 5.90
N THR A 99 -20.30 8.30 6.38
CA THR A 99 -19.61 8.19 7.68
C THR A 99 -20.54 8.09 8.89
N SER A 100 -21.83 8.44 8.74
CA SER A 100 -22.84 8.31 9.80
C SER A 100 -23.46 6.92 9.90
N THR A 101 -23.25 6.05 8.90
CA THR A 101 -23.72 4.66 8.90
C THR A 101 -22.65 3.72 9.44
N ALA A 102 -23.04 2.80 10.33
CA ALA A 102 -22.14 1.81 10.94
C ALA A 102 -21.75 0.66 9.99
N VAL A 103 -22.55 0.46 8.94
CA VAL A 103 -22.33 -0.50 7.87
C VAL A 103 -22.46 0.25 6.56
N VAL A 104 -21.44 0.15 5.71
CA VAL A 104 -21.44 0.60 4.32
C VAL A 104 -21.29 -0.62 3.42
N VAL A 105 -21.66 -0.48 2.16
CA VAL A 105 -21.49 -1.53 1.16
C VAL A 105 -20.38 -1.11 0.22
N VAL A 106 -19.42 -2.01 0.00
CA VAL A 106 -18.35 -1.84 -0.98
C VAL A 106 -18.56 -2.83 -2.11
N GLY A 107 -18.25 -2.45 -3.34
CA GLY A 107 -18.45 -3.37 -4.45
C GLY A 107 -17.77 -2.97 -5.74
N VAL A 108 -17.96 -3.85 -6.73
CA VAL A 108 -17.49 -3.69 -8.10
C VAL A 108 -18.65 -3.97 -9.05
N THR A 109 -18.73 -3.17 -10.10
CA THR A 109 -19.53 -3.46 -11.29
C THR A 109 -18.57 -3.64 -12.46
N THR A 110 -18.58 -4.82 -13.07
CA THR A 110 -17.70 -5.17 -14.17
C THR A 110 -18.20 -4.59 -15.49
N ALA A 111 -17.30 -4.40 -16.46
CA ALA A 111 -17.61 -3.95 -17.80
C ALA A 111 -18.45 -4.97 -18.60
N SER A 112 -18.38 -6.25 -18.21
CA SER A 112 -19.22 -7.36 -18.67
C SER A 112 -20.64 -7.33 -18.05
N GLY A 113 -20.87 -6.51 -17.02
CA GLY A 113 -22.19 -6.22 -16.44
C GLY A 113 -22.54 -6.99 -15.16
N ALA A 114 -21.58 -7.65 -14.52
CA ALA A 114 -21.77 -8.25 -13.21
C ALA A 114 -21.58 -7.22 -12.10
N THR A 115 -22.40 -7.27 -11.05
CA THR A 115 -22.23 -6.48 -9.84
C THR A 115 -22.15 -7.41 -8.64
N PHE A 116 -21.12 -7.23 -7.82
CA PHE A 116 -20.94 -7.94 -6.56
C PHE A 116 -20.40 -7.00 -5.49
N SER A 117 -20.73 -7.29 -4.24
CA SER A 117 -20.44 -6.42 -3.11
C SER A 117 -20.26 -7.19 -1.82
N ALA A 118 -19.71 -6.51 -0.82
CA ALA A 118 -19.59 -6.99 0.54
C ALA A 118 -19.97 -5.89 1.53
N ASP A 119 -20.52 -6.30 2.68
CA ASP A 119 -20.73 -5.40 3.80
C ASP A 119 -19.39 -5.06 4.45
N TYR A 120 -19.20 -3.79 4.78
CA TYR A 120 -18.09 -3.29 5.55
C TYR A 120 -18.62 -2.52 6.76
N SER A 121 -18.36 -3.04 7.97
CA SER A 121 -18.74 -2.36 9.21
C SER A 121 -17.58 -1.57 9.77
N SER A 122 -17.81 -0.29 10.04
CA SER A 122 -16.87 0.56 10.75
C SER A 122 -17.63 1.59 11.58
N ALA A 123 -17.24 1.71 12.84
CA ALA A 123 -17.73 2.75 13.75
C ALA A 123 -16.92 4.05 13.66
N SER A 124 -15.96 4.14 12.73
CA SER A 124 -15.13 5.34 12.55
C SER A 124 -15.94 6.49 11.94
N PRO A 125 -15.84 7.70 12.49
CA PRO A 125 -16.45 8.90 11.89
C PRO A 125 -15.64 9.46 10.71
N VAL A 126 -14.48 8.88 10.39
CA VAL A 126 -13.59 9.34 9.32
C VAL A 126 -14.10 8.88 7.95
N SER A 127 -13.83 9.67 6.91
CA SER A 127 -14.13 9.28 5.52
C SER A 127 -13.46 7.95 5.18
N ARG A 128 -14.25 7.07 4.56
CA ARG A 128 -13.81 5.74 4.18
C ARG A 128 -13.21 5.77 2.79
N GLN A 129 -12.19 4.95 2.59
CA GLN A 129 -11.49 4.83 1.32
C GLN A 129 -11.49 3.37 0.90
N MET A 130 -11.70 3.11 -0.38
CA MET A 130 -11.50 1.79 -0.96
C MET A 130 -10.47 1.87 -2.07
N LEU A 131 -9.58 0.89 -2.05
CA LEU A 131 -8.60 0.64 -3.08
C LEU A 131 -8.80 -0.76 -3.64
N ILE A 132 -8.76 -0.92 -4.97
CA ILE A 132 -8.70 -2.22 -5.63
C ILE A 132 -7.39 -2.30 -6.41
N ALA A 133 -6.67 -3.40 -6.24
CA ALA A 133 -5.34 -3.58 -6.84
C ALA A 133 -5.03 -5.03 -7.18
N ASP A 134 -4.16 -5.23 -8.16
CA ASP A 134 -3.37 -6.46 -8.32
C ASP A 134 -2.25 -6.42 -7.28
N VAL A 135 -2.33 -7.32 -6.29
CA VAL A 135 -1.51 -7.23 -5.09
C VAL A 135 -0.23 -8.05 -5.14
N ASP A 136 -0.13 -9.02 -6.06
CA ASP A 136 1.06 -9.85 -6.25
C ASP A 136 1.75 -9.61 -7.62
N GLY A 137 1.11 -8.83 -8.50
CA GLY A 137 1.60 -8.62 -9.87
C GLY A 137 1.47 -9.87 -10.75
N ALA A 138 0.77 -10.90 -10.27
CA ALA A 138 0.44 -12.12 -10.96
C ALA A 138 -1.08 -12.24 -11.23
N GLY A 139 -1.85 -11.19 -10.92
CA GLY A 139 -3.28 -11.11 -11.17
C GLY A 139 -4.14 -11.44 -9.95
N THR A 140 -3.57 -11.53 -8.75
CA THR A 140 -4.36 -11.66 -7.53
C THR A 140 -4.97 -10.31 -7.19
N ILE A 141 -6.29 -10.19 -7.34
CA ILE A 141 -7.01 -8.94 -7.09
C ILE A 141 -7.55 -8.91 -5.66
N ALA A 142 -7.30 -7.80 -4.97
CA ALA A 142 -7.87 -7.56 -3.65
C ALA A 142 -8.44 -6.15 -3.53
N ALA A 143 -9.43 -6.00 -2.66
CA ALA A 143 -9.92 -4.71 -2.20
C ALA A 143 -9.46 -4.42 -0.77
N ILE A 144 -8.94 -3.23 -0.54
CA ILE A 144 -8.45 -2.73 0.74
C ILE A 144 -9.32 -1.56 1.13
N VAL A 145 -10.12 -1.72 2.18
CA VAL A 145 -11.09 -0.72 2.64
C VAL A 145 -10.65 -0.14 3.97
N SER A 146 -10.45 1.17 4.03
CA SER A 146 -9.93 1.86 5.20
C SER A 146 -10.91 2.86 5.78
N ASP A 147 -10.85 2.96 7.10
CA ASP A 147 -11.56 3.97 7.90
C ASP A 147 -10.61 4.95 8.60
N GLY A 148 -9.37 5.03 8.13
CA GLY A 148 -8.32 5.90 8.65
C GLY A 148 -7.59 5.37 9.89
N ARG A 149 -8.07 4.30 10.52
CA ARG A 149 -7.39 3.64 11.65
C ARG A 149 -7.05 2.19 11.38
N THR A 150 -7.89 1.53 10.58
CA THR A 150 -7.68 0.16 10.14
C THR A 150 -7.95 0.08 8.64
N ALA A 151 -7.33 -0.90 7.99
CA ALA A 151 -7.70 -1.30 6.63
C ALA A 151 -8.12 -2.77 6.61
N SER A 152 -9.32 -3.06 6.14
CA SER A 152 -9.85 -4.42 6.00
C SER A 152 -9.57 -4.97 4.61
N LEU A 153 -9.14 -6.23 4.56
CA LEU A 153 -8.82 -6.90 3.31
C LEU A 153 -10.01 -7.74 2.82
N PHE A 154 -10.27 -7.63 1.52
CA PHE A 154 -11.25 -8.44 0.79
C PHE A 154 -10.56 -9.09 -0.40
N SER A 155 -10.81 -10.37 -0.61
CA SER A 155 -10.41 -11.07 -1.83
C SER A 155 -11.45 -10.82 -2.91
N VAL A 156 -10.97 -10.51 -4.13
CA VAL A 156 -11.81 -10.36 -5.31
C VAL A 156 -11.45 -11.46 -6.28
N SER A 157 -12.30 -12.47 -6.38
CA SER A 157 -12.09 -13.60 -7.27
C SER A 157 -13.41 -14.28 -7.59
N VAL A 158 -13.47 -14.97 -8.73
CA VAL A 158 -14.63 -15.77 -9.14
C VAL A 158 -15.94 -14.95 -9.09
N CYS A 159 -15.88 -13.70 -9.60
CA CYS A 159 -17.02 -12.79 -9.65
C CYS A 159 -17.64 -12.47 -8.28
N ALA A 160 -16.83 -12.50 -7.22
CA ALA A 160 -17.26 -12.21 -5.86
C ALA A 160 -16.22 -11.34 -5.13
N MET A 161 -16.71 -10.55 -4.20
CA MET A 161 -15.91 -9.84 -3.21
C MET A 161 -16.23 -10.44 -1.84
N VAL A 162 -15.23 -10.99 -1.17
CA VAL A 162 -15.41 -11.68 0.11
C VAL A 162 -14.36 -11.24 1.13
N PRO A 163 -14.69 -11.13 2.42
CA PRO A 163 -13.69 -10.83 3.45
C PRO A 163 -12.55 -11.84 3.41
N ALA A 164 -11.32 -11.35 3.32
CA ALA A 164 -10.15 -12.21 3.50
C ALA A 164 -10.01 -12.50 5.00
N LEU A 165 -9.81 -13.76 5.37
CA LEU A 165 -9.73 -14.22 6.76
C LEU A 165 -8.30 -14.50 7.16
N ASN A 166 -7.92 -14.11 8.38
CA ASN A 166 -6.65 -14.52 8.98
C ASN A 166 -6.71 -15.99 9.45
N VAL A 167 -5.58 -16.50 9.97
CA VAL A 167 -5.48 -17.88 10.46
C VAL A 167 -6.40 -18.18 11.65
N GLN A 168 -6.93 -17.16 12.32
CA GLN A 168 -7.90 -17.28 13.41
C GLN A 168 -9.36 -17.27 12.91
N GLY A 169 -9.59 -17.12 11.61
CA GLY A 169 -10.93 -17.07 10.99
C GLY A 169 -11.62 -15.70 11.11
N SER A 170 -10.93 -14.68 11.60
CA SER A 170 -11.43 -13.29 11.63
C SER A 170 -11.06 -12.56 10.35
N GLN A 171 -11.81 -11.52 9.97
CA GLN A 171 -11.41 -10.67 8.85
C GLN A 171 -9.99 -10.12 9.08
N TYR A 172 -9.15 -10.26 8.06
CA TYR A 172 -7.79 -9.75 8.08
C TYR A 172 -7.84 -8.23 8.01
N THR A 173 -7.18 -7.58 8.98
CA THR A 173 -7.10 -6.13 9.08
C THR A 173 -5.66 -5.68 9.31
N PHE A 174 -5.30 -4.58 8.67
CA PHE A 174 -4.09 -3.82 8.95
C PHE A 174 -4.40 -2.79 10.03
N ASP A 175 -3.51 -2.67 11.02
CA ASP A 175 -3.48 -1.53 11.93
C ASP A 175 -2.77 -0.37 11.23
N LEU A 176 -3.37 0.83 11.28
CA LEU A 176 -2.80 2.07 10.71
C LEU A 176 -2.49 3.09 11.80
N THR A 177 -2.59 2.71 13.08
CA THR A 177 -2.41 3.61 14.22
C THR A 177 -0.94 3.78 14.66
N GLY A 178 -0.01 3.12 13.97
CA GLY A 178 1.42 3.13 14.25
C GLY A 178 1.89 2.08 15.25
N THR A 179 0.98 1.33 15.90
CA THR A 179 1.33 0.27 16.86
C THR A 179 1.64 -1.06 16.15
N GLY A 180 0.87 -1.40 15.12
CA GLY A 180 1.05 -2.60 14.30
C GLY A 180 1.15 -2.31 12.79
N GLY A 181 1.17 -1.04 12.40
CA GLY A 181 1.36 -0.58 11.02
C GLY A 181 1.05 0.91 10.89
N THR A 182 1.62 1.53 9.86
CA THR A 182 1.38 2.93 9.47
C THR A 182 0.80 3.06 8.08
N GLY A 183 0.83 1.98 7.28
CA GLY A 183 0.35 1.98 5.91
C GLY A 183 0.21 0.58 5.32
N VAL A 184 -0.29 0.54 4.09
CA VAL A 184 -0.40 -0.68 3.27
C VAL A 184 0.20 -0.37 1.92
N GLY A 185 1.02 -1.29 1.42
CA GLY A 185 1.81 -1.13 0.21
C GLY A 185 1.65 -2.32 -0.72
N CYS A 186 2.12 -2.18 -1.95
CA CYS A 186 2.63 -3.32 -2.71
C CYS A 186 4.08 -3.08 -3.02
N SER A 187 4.94 -4.02 -2.61
CA SER A 187 6.37 -3.91 -2.86
C SER A 187 7.02 -5.29 -2.81
N ARG A 188 8.18 -5.43 -3.47
CA ARG A 188 8.98 -6.64 -3.33
C ARG A 188 9.63 -6.69 -1.94
N VAL A 189 9.36 -7.77 -1.23
CA VAL A 189 10.01 -8.12 0.05
C VAL A 189 11.20 -9.05 -0.23
N ALA A 190 12.31 -8.88 0.48
CA ALA A 190 13.46 -9.74 0.35
C ALA A 190 13.09 -11.21 0.63
N GLY A 191 13.40 -12.09 -0.31
CA GLY A 191 13.06 -13.51 -0.24
C GLY A 191 11.80 -13.89 -1.03
N GLU A 192 10.99 -12.91 -1.44
CA GLU A 192 9.82 -13.15 -2.29
C GLU A 192 10.15 -12.97 -3.78
N PRO A 193 9.56 -13.79 -4.67
CA PRO A 193 9.85 -13.73 -6.11
C PRO A 193 9.23 -12.51 -6.79
N SER A 194 8.11 -12.02 -6.26
CA SER A 194 7.23 -11.02 -6.86
C SER A 194 7.11 -9.77 -5.99
N THR A 195 6.35 -8.79 -6.51
CA THR A 195 5.76 -7.75 -5.67
C THR A 195 4.72 -8.42 -4.79
N GLU A 196 4.60 -8.04 -3.53
CA GLU A 196 3.56 -8.59 -2.64
C GLU A 196 2.79 -7.46 -1.99
N LEU A 197 1.56 -7.76 -1.56
CA LEU A 197 0.84 -6.92 -0.60
C LEU A 197 1.68 -6.86 0.66
N VAL A 198 1.89 -5.67 1.21
CA VAL A 198 2.68 -5.50 2.42
C VAL A 198 1.97 -4.61 3.44
N GLY A 199 2.01 -5.03 4.69
CA GLY A 199 1.87 -4.10 5.81
C GLY A 199 3.16 -3.29 5.94
N LEU A 200 3.04 -1.97 6.04
CA LEU A 200 4.15 -1.04 6.18
C LEU A 200 4.15 -0.47 7.59
N GLN A 201 5.29 -0.54 8.28
CA GLN A 201 5.54 0.11 9.57
C GLN A 201 6.69 1.08 9.42
N LEU A 202 6.40 2.37 9.51
CA LEU A 202 7.40 3.43 9.56
C LEU A 202 7.90 3.60 10.99
N ASP A 203 9.19 3.38 11.19
CA ASP A 203 9.87 3.64 12.46
C ASP A 203 10.48 5.04 12.42
N GLN A 204 10.32 5.77 13.53
CA GLN A 204 10.83 7.12 13.70
C GLN A 204 11.77 7.20 14.91
N ASP A 205 12.73 8.11 14.87
CA ASP A 205 13.58 8.41 16.01
C ASP A 205 12.86 9.25 17.08
N ALA A 206 13.59 9.64 18.13
CA ALA A 206 13.06 10.45 19.21
C ALA A 206 12.64 11.87 18.75
N ASP A 207 13.19 12.36 17.64
CA ASP A 207 12.88 13.66 17.04
C ASP A 207 11.75 13.55 15.99
N GLY A 208 11.15 12.36 15.84
CA GLY A 208 10.07 12.08 14.89
C GLY A 208 10.53 11.94 13.45
N GLN A 209 11.84 11.78 13.19
CA GLN A 209 12.37 11.59 11.85
C GLN A 209 12.26 10.13 11.41
N PRO A 210 11.82 9.85 10.17
CA PRO A 210 11.88 8.53 9.55
C PRO A 210 13.27 7.91 9.62
N VAL A 211 13.37 6.68 10.14
CA VAL A 211 14.64 5.93 10.22
C VAL A 211 14.59 4.67 9.37
N SER A 212 13.54 3.87 9.55
CA SER A 212 13.38 2.62 8.82
C SER A 212 11.92 2.36 8.47
N ILE A 213 11.71 1.50 7.48
CA ILE A 213 10.40 0.97 7.14
C ILE A 213 10.49 -0.55 7.19
N THR A 214 9.73 -1.15 8.11
CA THR A 214 9.54 -2.60 8.15
C THR A 214 8.36 -2.97 7.25
N ARG A 215 8.58 -3.94 6.37
CA ARG A 215 7.59 -4.43 5.41
C ARG A 215 7.32 -5.88 5.73
N THR A 216 6.04 -6.23 5.85
CA THR A 216 5.61 -7.62 6.08
C THR A 216 4.69 -8.03 4.96
N ALA A 217 5.10 -9.03 4.17
CA ALA A 217 4.28 -9.61 3.12
C ALA A 217 2.98 -10.15 3.69
N VAL A 218 1.90 -9.98 2.93
CA VAL A 218 0.58 -10.55 3.22
C VAL A 218 0.23 -11.43 2.04
N LEU A 219 0.32 -12.73 2.26
CA LEU A 219 0.06 -13.75 1.26
C LEU A 219 -1.43 -14.05 1.25
N LEU A 220 -2.07 -13.83 0.11
CA LEU A 220 -3.48 -14.12 -0.12
C LEU A 220 -3.62 -15.44 -0.89
N ASP A 221 -4.22 -16.44 -0.25
CA ASP A 221 -4.58 -17.72 -0.88
C ASP A 221 -6.11 -17.85 -0.87
N GLY A 222 -6.73 -17.54 -2.01
CA GLY A 222 -8.17 -17.46 -2.14
C GLY A 222 -8.76 -16.44 -1.17
N THR A 223 -9.44 -16.91 -0.13
CA THR A 223 -10.09 -16.08 0.90
C THR A 223 -9.30 -16.03 2.21
N THR A 224 -8.09 -16.59 2.26
CA THR A 224 -7.25 -16.61 3.46
C THR A 224 -6.03 -15.73 3.28
N ALA A 225 -5.77 -14.86 4.26
CA ALA A 225 -4.61 -13.98 4.29
C ALA A 225 -3.68 -14.37 5.45
N THR A 226 -2.38 -14.44 5.17
CA THR A 226 -1.37 -14.79 6.17
C THR A 226 -0.16 -13.87 6.08
N ASN A 227 0.51 -13.63 7.22
CA ASN A 227 1.74 -12.87 7.22
C ASN A 227 2.88 -13.77 6.72
N GLY A 228 3.55 -13.31 5.66
CA GLY A 228 4.70 -13.94 5.04
C GLY A 228 6.02 -13.40 5.56
N ALA A 229 7.02 -13.35 4.67
CA ALA A 229 8.33 -12.80 4.98
C ALA A 229 8.26 -11.31 5.37
N SER A 230 9.24 -10.86 6.15
CA SER A 230 9.41 -9.46 6.48
C SER A 230 10.85 -9.02 6.23
N ASP A 231 11.02 -7.76 5.83
CA ASP A 231 12.32 -7.11 5.76
C ASP A 231 12.23 -5.65 6.22
N THR A 232 13.40 -5.00 6.33
CA THR A 232 13.50 -3.62 6.77
C THR A 232 14.38 -2.86 5.79
N ILE A 233 13.94 -1.67 5.39
CA ILE A 233 14.72 -0.74 4.57
C ILE A 233 15.09 0.49 5.40
N ASP A 234 16.32 0.97 5.26
CA ASP A 234 16.79 2.23 5.84
C ASP A 234 16.32 3.40 4.97
N VAL A 235 15.72 4.40 5.59
CA VAL A 235 15.22 5.61 4.94
C VAL A 235 15.74 6.89 5.58
N ALA A 236 16.67 6.80 6.54
CA ALA A 236 17.23 7.96 7.24
C ALA A 236 17.91 8.96 6.27
N GLY A 237 18.45 8.45 5.16
CA GLY A 237 19.06 9.28 4.11
C GLY A 237 18.07 10.00 3.18
N ASP A 238 16.78 9.64 3.22
CA ASP A 238 15.72 10.24 2.40
C ASP A 238 14.37 10.28 3.16
N PRO A 239 14.26 11.10 4.22
CA PRO A 239 13.10 11.12 5.11
C PRO A 239 11.82 11.68 4.46
N THR A 240 11.93 12.33 3.30
CA THR A 240 10.78 12.82 2.52
C THR A 240 10.56 12.02 1.23
N GLY A 241 11.26 10.91 1.10
CA GLY A 241 11.26 10.08 -0.10
C GLY A 241 9.92 9.40 -0.37
N PRO A 242 9.74 8.87 -1.59
CA PRO A 242 8.53 8.16 -1.98
C PRO A 242 8.24 6.93 -1.10
N ALA A 243 9.27 6.29 -0.55
CA ALA A 243 9.13 5.16 0.36
C ALA A 243 8.42 5.57 1.67
N VAL A 244 8.89 6.64 2.33
CA VAL A 244 8.28 7.19 3.55
C VAL A 244 6.84 7.64 3.28
N ALA A 245 6.63 8.36 2.17
CA ALA A 245 5.29 8.80 1.80
C ALA A 245 4.33 7.62 1.59
N SER A 246 4.82 6.48 1.10
CA SER A 246 3.99 5.29 0.86
C SER A 246 3.70 4.52 2.15
N ALA A 247 4.64 4.54 3.10
CA ALA A 247 4.49 3.87 4.39
C ALA A 247 3.48 4.51 5.35
N THR A 248 2.94 5.69 5.03
CA THR A 248 1.93 6.40 5.85
C THR A 248 0.56 6.45 5.19
N ARG A 249 0.36 5.71 4.09
CA ARG A 249 -0.89 5.66 3.33
C ARG A 249 -1.18 4.24 2.87
N ILE A 250 -2.33 4.09 2.22
CA ILE A 250 -2.68 2.86 1.51
C ILE A 250 -2.33 3.07 0.04
N SER A 251 -1.40 2.29 -0.47
CA SER A 251 -1.00 2.33 -1.87
C SER A 251 -0.50 0.98 -2.40
N CYS A 252 -0.38 0.81 -3.72
CA CYS A 252 0.02 -0.44 -4.36
C CYS A 252 0.52 -0.11 -5.78
N GLY A 253 1.80 0.26 -5.91
CA GLY A 253 2.32 0.86 -7.13
C GLY A 253 1.66 2.22 -7.44
N ASP A 254 1.39 2.48 -8.71
CA ASP A 254 0.84 3.76 -9.21
C ASP A 254 -0.68 3.92 -9.04
N LEU A 255 -1.35 2.95 -8.43
CA LEU A 255 -2.80 2.81 -8.21
C LEU A 255 -3.78 3.70 -8.98
N VAL A 256 -4.65 3.02 -9.72
CA VAL A 256 -5.53 3.59 -10.72
C VAL A 256 -6.92 3.96 -10.16
N SER A 257 -7.23 3.65 -8.89
CA SER A 257 -8.58 3.87 -8.33
C SER A 257 -8.62 3.97 -6.81
N THR A 258 -8.91 5.16 -6.28
CA THR A 258 -9.31 5.33 -4.89
C THR A 258 -10.73 5.88 -4.86
N VAL A 259 -11.66 5.17 -4.23
CA VAL A 259 -13.03 5.63 -4.01
C VAL A 259 -13.13 6.19 -2.60
N HIS A 260 -13.66 7.40 -2.46
CA HIS A 260 -13.88 8.06 -1.18
C HIS A 260 -15.36 8.15 -0.87
N ALA A 261 -15.78 7.69 0.30
CA ALA A 261 -17.14 7.93 0.76
C ALA A 261 -17.36 9.43 0.97
N SER A 262 -18.40 9.96 0.32
CA SER A 262 -18.88 11.33 0.55
C SER A 262 -19.35 11.49 1.99
N SER A 263 -18.98 12.61 2.61
CA SER A 263 -19.45 13.02 3.94
C SER A 263 -20.90 13.48 3.91
#